data_AF-A0A932A8D2-F1
#
_entry.id   AF-A0A932A8D2-F1
#
_cell.length_a   1.000
_cell.length_b   1.000
_cell.length_c   1.000
_cell.angle_alpha   90.00
_cell.angle_beta   90.00
_cell.angle_gamma   90.00
#
_symmetry.space_group_name_H-M   'P 1'
#
loop_
_entity.id
_entity.type
_entity.pdbx_description
1 polymer ?
#
loop_
_entity_poly.entity_id
_entity_poly.type
_entity_poly.pdbx_seq_one_letter_code
_entity_poly.pdbx_strand_id
1 'polypeptide(L)'
;MSDDLLVRVLAWVESWGVWLSWLAWATVFFGALLMWRATRDVRGGRIWTAAFAVTVLAIAAHMADYVITLRRSPDLALELNPLWRNVVLHHGLGVAKWYGLTGKLLVSVLSGQMTALYLGNRARLFPRASGLDPRDFLRHMGERSATWRERGAALFTIFAFFFAGLTFFYFYIAYQNSITDPAQLDRLPSTPVAVLLYVVALALAFVTLTYRAYAAPPLAAGKGAGE
;
A
#
# COMPACT_ATOMS: atom_id res chain seq x y z
N MET A 1 -32.50 -17.87 4.59
CA MET A 1 -32.56 -16.76 5.58
C MET A 1 -31.27 -15.91 5.62
N SER A 2 -30.14 -16.33 5.04
CA SER A 2 -28.88 -15.56 5.00
C SER A 2 -28.86 -14.44 3.95
N ASP A 3 -29.45 -14.68 2.80
CA ASP A 3 -29.25 -13.81 1.62
C ASP A 3 -29.96 -12.46 1.77
N ASP A 4 -31.10 -12.46 2.47
CA ASP A 4 -31.91 -11.26 2.70
C ASP A 4 -31.25 -10.29 3.71
N LEU A 5 -30.44 -10.80 4.64
CA LEU A 5 -29.65 -9.99 5.56
C LEU A 5 -28.44 -9.37 4.82
N LEU A 6 -27.72 -10.17 4.05
CA LEU A 6 -26.56 -9.71 3.28
C LEU A 6 -26.97 -8.60 2.30
N VAL A 7 -28.08 -8.78 1.57
CA VAL A 7 -28.61 -7.78 0.65
C VAL A 7 -29.01 -6.49 1.38
N ARG A 8 -29.66 -6.57 2.55
CA ARG A 8 -30.02 -5.39 3.35
C ARG A 8 -28.78 -4.65 3.89
N VAL A 9 -27.77 -5.37 4.34
CA VAL A 9 -26.52 -4.78 4.82
C VAL A 9 -25.77 -4.10 3.67
N LEU A 10 -25.68 -4.75 2.51
CA LEU A 10 -25.06 -4.16 1.32
C LEU A 10 -25.81 -2.90 0.87
N ALA A 11 -27.15 -2.94 0.80
CA ALA A 11 -27.97 -1.78 0.45
C ALA A 11 -27.81 -0.62 1.47
N TRP A 12 -27.72 -0.94 2.76
CA TRP A 12 -27.44 0.05 3.79
C TRP A 12 -26.04 0.65 3.61
N VAL A 13 -24.99 -0.15 3.40
CA VAL A 13 -23.62 0.35 3.12
C VAL A 13 -23.59 1.19 1.84
N GLU A 14 -24.29 0.78 0.79
CA GLU A 14 -24.42 1.54 -0.46
C GLU A 14 -25.08 2.90 -0.24
N SER A 15 -26.07 3.00 0.66
CA SER A 15 -26.71 4.28 1.03
C SER A 15 -25.73 5.29 1.64
N TRP A 16 -24.65 4.80 2.27
CA TRP A 16 -23.55 5.63 2.78
C TRP A 16 -22.42 5.82 1.76
N GLY A 17 -22.52 5.25 0.56
CA GLY A 17 -21.41 5.12 -0.38
C GLY A 17 -20.68 6.43 -0.70
N VAL A 18 -21.42 7.54 -0.88
CA VAL A 18 -20.84 8.87 -1.08
C VAL A 18 -20.04 9.33 0.15
N TRP A 19 -20.63 9.25 1.34
CA TRP A 19 -19.95 9.61 2.59
C TRP A 19 -18.74 8.72 2.87
N LEU A 20 -18.85 7.42 2.61
CA LEU A 20 -17.75 6.47 2.73
C LEU A 20 -16.62 6.79 1.74
N SER A 21 -16.93 7.23 0.51
CA SER A 21 -15.91 7.66 -0.45
C SER A 21 -15.15 8.90 0.03
N TRP A 22 -15.86 9.91 0.54
CA TRP A 22 -15.24 11.12 1.11
C TRP A 22 -14.40 10.79 2.34
N LEU A 23 -14.91 9.92 3.22
CA LEU A 23 -14.19 9.45 4.40
C LEU A 23 -12.93 8.67 4.02
N ALA A 24 -13.01 7.80 3.02
CA ALA A 24 -11.85 7.04 2.52
C ALA A 24 -10.78 7.98 1.98
N TRP A 25 -11.16 8.93 1.12
CA TRP A 25 -10.22 9.93 0.59
C TRP A 25 -9.63 10.80 1.68
N ALA A 26 -10.46 11.30 2.61
CA ALA A 26 -10.01 12.10 3.74
C ALA A 26 -9.04 11.32 4.63
N THR A 27 -9.30 10.03 4.87
CA THR A 27 -8.40 9.16 5.64
C THR A 27 -7.02 9.06 5.00
N VAL A 28 -6.97 8.88 3.67
CA VAL A 28 -5.69 8.84 2.94
C VAL A 28 -5.00 10.21 2.97
N PHE A 29 -5.73 11.30 2.75
CA PHE A 29 -5.19 12.66 2.78
C PHE A 29 -4.62 13.03 4.15
N PHE A 30 -5.41 12.90 5.21
CA PHE A 30 -4.97 13.19 6.58
C PHE A 30 -3.88 12.21 7.03
N GLY A 31 -3.92 10.95 6.58
CA GLY A 31 -2.84 10.00 6.77
C GLY A 31 -1.52 10.52 6.20
N ALA A 32 -1.53 10.99 4.95
CA ALA A 32 -0.34 11.55 4.29
C ALA A 32 0.19 12.79 5.03
N LEU A 33 -0.71 13.64 5.54
CA LEU A 33 -0.36 14.82 6.32
C LEU A 33 0.28 14.46 7.68
N LEU A 34 -0.32 13.51 8.40
CA LEU A 34 0.19 13.01 9.68
C LEU A 34 1.54 12.32 9.49
N MET A 35 1.70 11.53 8.43
CA MET A 35 2.96 10.85 8.11
C MET A 35 4.04 11.83 7.65
N TRP A 36 3.70 12.88 6.93
CA TRP A 36 4.63 13.97 6.65
C TRP A 36 5.17 14.57 7.96
N ARG A 37 4.29 14.87 8.91
CA ARG A 37 4.69 15.36 10.23
C ARG A 37 5.54 14.34 11.00
N ALA A 38 5.20 13.05 10.95
CA ALA A 38 5.95 11.98 11.62
C ALA A 38 7.34 11.75 11.00
N THR A 39 7.52 12.05 9.71
CA THR A 39 8.77 11.84 8.97
C THR A 39 9.67 13.07 8.93
N ARG A 40 9.20 14.25 9.39
CA ARG A 40 9.95 15.51 9.36
C ARG A 40 11.33 15.44 10.04
N ASP A 41 11.43 14.60 11.07
CA ASP A 41 12.63 14.47 11.90
C ASP A 41 13.56 13.33 11.42
N VAL A 42 13.19 12.63 10.34
CA VAL A 42 14.01 11.56 9.72
C VAL A 42 15.16 12.21 8.94
N ARG A 43 16.38 12.02 9.45
CA ARG A 43 17.62 12.54 8.85
C ARG A 43 18.36 11.46 8.06
N GLY A 44 18.89 11.82 6.89
CA GLY A 44 19.80 10.98 6.10
C GLY A 44 19.42 10.92 4.62
N GLY A 45 20.28 11.45 3.74
CA GLY A 45 20.01 11.53 2.30
C GLY A 45 19.65 10.19 1.65
N ARG A 46 20.36 9.10 2.03
CA ARG A 46 20.08 7.75 1.51
C ARG A 46 18.68 7.22 1.85
N ILE A 47 18.12 7.62 3.00
CA ILE A 47 16.75 7.24 3.40
C ILE A 47 15.74 7.89 2.46
N TRP A 48 15.88 9.20 2.23
CA TRP A 48 15.00 9.96 1.36
C TRP A 48 15.16 9.58 -0.12
N THR A 49 16.36 9.22 -0.57
CA THR A 49 16.56 8.66 -1.91
C THR A 49 15.79 7.35 -2.09
N ALA A 50 15.89 6.43 -1.12
CA ALA A 50 15.16 5.16 -1.17
C ALA A 50 13.63 5.37 -1.10
N ALA A 51 13.17 6.24 -0.20
CA ALA A 51 11.76 6.59 -0.08
C ALA A 51 11.21 7.23 -1.38
N PHE A 52 11.97 8.13 -1.99
CA PHE A 52 11.62 8.76 -3.26
C PHE A 52 11.53 7.73 -4.39
N ALA A 53 12.49 6.81 -4.48
CA ALA A 53 12.45 5.74 -5.48
C ALA A 53 11.18 4.88 -5.31
N VAL A 54 10.81 4.52 -4.08
CA VAL A 54 9.56 3.80 -3.79
C VAL A 54 8.34 4.62 -4.20
N THR A 55 8.29 5.92 -3.89
CA THR A 55 7.19 6.80 -4.33
C THR A 55 7.08 6.85 -5.84
N VAL A 56 8.19 7.02 -6.57
CA VAL A 56 8.19 7.09 -8.04
C VAL A 56 7.70 5.78 -8.64
N LEU A 57 8.17 4.64 -8.13
CA LEU A 57 7.72 3.32 -8.57
C LEU A 57 6.22 3.11 -8.29
N ALA A 58 5.74 3.52 -7.12
CA ALA A 58 4.33 3.46 -6.76
C ALA A 58 3.49 4.35 -7.68
N ILE A 59 3.89 5.61 -7.91
CA ILE A 59 3.22 6.52 -8.85
C ILE A 59 3.16 5.89 -10.23
N ALA A 60 4.28 5.38 -10.76
CA ALA A 60 4.32 4.77 -12.08
C ALA A 60 3.35 3.59 -12.20
N ALA A 61 3.32 2.69 -11.20
CA ALA A 61 2.40 1.56 -11.17
C ALA A 61 0.94 2.00 -11.10
N HIS A 62 0.61 2.92 -10.18
CA HIS A 62 -0.74 3.43 -10.03
C HIS A 62 -1.24 4.22 -11.25
N MET A 63 -0.36 4.97 -11.92
CA MET A 63 -0.69 5.70 -13.14
C MET A 63 -0.86 4.76 -14.32
N ALA A 64 -0.02 3.73 -14.46
CA ALA A 64 -0.20 2.70 -15.49
C ALA A 64 -1.56 1.99 -15.32
N ASP A 65 -1.89 1.59 -14.08
CA ASP A 65 -3.20 1.04 -13.73
C ASP A 65 -4.32 2.03 -14.07
N TYR A 66 -4.21 3.28 -13.64
CA TYR A 66 -5.22 4.31 -13.91
C TYR A 66 -5.45 4.54 -15.40
N VAL A 67 -4.39 4.64 -16.21
CA VAL A 67 -4.49 4.82 -17.66
C VAL A 67 -5.13 3.60 -18.33
N ILE A 68 -4.76 2.39 -17.90
CA ILE A 68 -5.29 1.15 -18.49
C ILE A 68 -6.76 0.99 -18.13
N THR A 69 -7.15 1.19 -16.88
CA THR A 69 -8.54 1.23 -16.43
C THR A 69 -9.34 2.23 -17.26
N LEU A 70 -8.87 3.48 -17.38
CA LEU A 70 -9.55 4.52 -18.16
C LEU A 70 -9.67 4.23 -19.66
N ARG A 71 -8.67 3.57 -20.27
CA ARG A 71 -8.67 3.28 -21.71
C ARG A 71 -9.47 2.04 -22.08
N ARG A 72 -9.58 1.06 -21.17
CA ARG A 72 -10.09 -0.28 -21.50
C ARG A 72 -11.51 -0.55 -21.01
N SER A 73 -12.00 0.18 -20.02
CA SER A 73 -13.37 0.02 -19.51
C SER A 73 -14.27 1.14 -20.07
N PRO A 74 -14.93 0.94 -21.24
CA PRO A 74 -15.93 1.88 -21.74
C PRO A 74 -17.09 2.07 -20.73
N ASP A 75 -17.36 1.05 -19.92
CA ASP A 75 -18.33 1.05 -18.83
C ASP A 75 -17.67 1.26 -17.46
N LEU A 76 -16.66 2.13 -17.38
CA LEU A 76 -15.93 2.46 -16.15
C LEU A 76 -16.85 2.78 -14.95
N ALA A 77 -18.06 3.28 -15.21
CA ALA A 77 -19.08 3.57 -14.21
C ALA A 77 -19.73 2.30 -13.58
N LEU A 78 -19.68 1.18 -14.29
CA LEU A 78 -20.26 -0.12 -13.91
C LEU A 78 -19.22 -1.08 -13.33
N GLU A 79 -17.95 -0.65 -13.18
CA GLU A 79 -16.94 -1.48 -12.51
C GLU A 79 -17.41 -1.89 -11.12
N LEU A 80 -17.06 -3.13 -10.72
CA LEU A 80 -17.43 -3.80 -9.46
C LEU A 80 -17.01 -3.05 -8.18
N ASN A 81 -16.43 -1.86 -8.28
CA ASN A 81 -16.10 -1.01 -7.14
C ASN A 81 -17.33 -0.17 -6.73
N PRO A 82 -18.03 -0.52 -5.64
CA PRO A 82 -19.27 0.15 -5.26
C PRO A 82 -19.04 1.61 -4.86
N LEU A 83 -17.86 1.95 -4.35
CA LEU A 83 -17.49 3.34 -4.03
C LEU A 83 -17.29 4.16 -5.30
N TRP A 84 -16.61 3.61 -6.29
CA TRP A 84 -16.41 4.27 -7.58
C TRP A 84 -17.74 4.54 -8.29
N ARG A 85 -18.59 3.53 -8.40
CA ARG A 85 -19.93 3.64 -8.98
C ARG A 85 -20.75 4.71 -8.27
N ASN A 86 -20.73 4.75 -6.94
CA ASN A 86 -21.42 5.78 -6.16
C ASN A 86 -20.93 7.19 -6.48
N VAL A 87 -19.62 7.41 -6.57
CA VAL A 87 -19.06 8.73 -6.93
C VAL A 87 -19.46 9.13 -8.36
N VAL A 88 -19.43 8.20 -9.33
CA VAL A 88 -19.86 8.49 -10.71
C VAL A 88 -21.34 8.85 -10.76
N LEU A 89 -22.21 8.10 -10.08
CA LEU A 89 -23.65 8.32 -10.09
C LEU A 89 -24.06 9.67 -9.46
N HIS A 90 -23.36 10.11 -8.41
CA HIS A 90 -23.74 11.32 -7.66
C HIS A 90 -22.97 12.58 -8.10
N HIS A 91 -21.73 12.45 -8.56
CA HIS A 91 -20.85 13.58 -8.88
C HIS A 91 -20.36 13.60 -10.33
N GLY A 92 -20.68 12.56 -11.10
CA GLY A 92 -20.27 12.43 -12.49
C GLY A 92 -18.86 11.86 -12.67
N LEU A 93 -18.59 11.41 -13.90
CA LEU A 93 -17.35 10.74 -14.28
C LEU A 93 -16.09 11.62 -14.10
N GLY A 94 -16.21 12.94 -14.30
CA GLY A 94 -15.09 13.87 -14.13
C GLY A 94 -14.57 13.91 -12.69
N VAL A 95 -15.49 13.98 -11.71
CA VAL A 95 -15.13 13.96 -10.28
C VAL A 95 -14.59 12.61 -9.87
N ALA A 96 -15.19 11.51 -10.34
CA ALA A 96 -14.68 10.16 -10.08
C ALA A 96 -13.24 9.97 -10.59
N LYS A 97 -12.94 10.47 -11.80
CA LYS A 97 -11.58 10.49 -12.36
C LYS A 97 -10.62 11.23 -11.43
N TRP A 98 -10.96 12.46 -11.03
CA TRP A 98 -10.12 13.24 -10.12
C TRP A 98 -9.92 12.55 -8.77
N TYR A 99 -10.99 12.00 -8.19
CA TYR A 99 -10.96 11.24 -6.95
C TYR A 99 -10.00 10.05 -7.03
N GLY A 100 -10.13 9.23 -8.08
CA GLY A 100 -9.24 8.08 -8.28
C GLY A 100 -7.79 8.48 -8.49
N LEU A 101 -7.54 9.55 -9.25
CA LEU A 101 -6.19 10.05 -9.51
C LEU A 101 -5.54 10.56 -8.22
N THR A 102 -6.22 11.43 -7.49
CA THR A 102 -5.68 12.02 -6.25
C THR A 102 -5.50 10.97 -5.15
N GLY A 103 -6.45 10.04 -5.00
CA GLY A 103 -6.29 8.91 -4.08
C GLY A 103 -5.04 8.09 -4.39
N LYS A 104 -4.83 7.71 -5.66
CA LYS A 104 -3.63 6.98 -6.10
C LYS A 104 -2.33 7.73 -5.85
N LEU A 105 -2.29 9.03 -6.12
CA LEU A 105 -1.12 9.87 -5.83
C LEU A 105 -0.83 9.94 -4.33
N LEU A 106 -1.84 10.18 -3.51
CA LEU A 106 -1.68 10.27 -2.05
C LEU A 106 -1.23 8.94 -1.44
N VAL A 107 -1.78 7.81 -1.90
CA VAL A 107 -1.32 6.46 -1.48
C VAL A 107 0.16 6.26 -1.84
N SER A 108 0.59 6.69 -3.03
CA SER A 108 1.99 6.57 -3.46
C SER A 108 2.95 7.41 -2.59
N VAL A 109 2.51 8.62 -2.21
CA VAL A 109 3.25 9.50 -1.29
C VAL A 109 3.34 8.85 0.09
N LEU A 110 2.23 8.31 0.59
CA LEU A 110 2.18 7.56 1.85
C LEU A 110 3.15 6.38 1.85
N SER A 111 3.23 5.60 0.77
CA SER A 111 4.19 4.49 0.67
C SER A 111 5.64 4.94 0.84
N GLY A 112 6.01 6.08 0.25
CA GLY A 112 7.33 6.69 0.44
C GLY A 112 7.57 7.16 1.86
N GLN A 113 6.61 7.89 2.43
CA GLN A 113 6.70 8.38 3.82
C GLN A 113 6.84 7.22 4.81
N MET A 114 6.08 6.14 4.61
CA MET A 114 6.17 4.95 5.45
C MET A 114 7.52 4.24 5.29
N THR A 115 8.06 4.19 4.06
CA THR A 115 9.43 3.72 3.82
C THR A 115 10.46 4.58 4.55
N ALA A 116 10.34 5.91 4.48
CA ALA A 116 11.23 6.83 5.18
C ALA A 116 11.15 6.66 6.70
N LEU A 117 9.93 6.55 7.25
CA LEU A 117 9.72 6.32 8.68
C LEU A 117 10.32 4.99 9.14
N TYR A 118 10.10 3.94 8.36
CA TYR A 118 10.64 2.60 8.62
C TYR A 118 12.18 2.61 8.63
N LEU A 119 12.80 3.15 7.57
CA LEU A 119 14.26 3.22 7.46
C LEU A 119 14.87 4.16 8.51
N GLY A 120 14.19 5.26 8.86
CA GLY A 120 14.62 6.19 9.90
C GLY A 120 14.58 5.60 11.31
N ASN A 121 13.60 4.74 11.59
CA ASN A 121 13.48 4.05 12.88
C ASN A 121 14.16 2.68 12.91
N ARG A 122 14.81 2.25 11.83
CA ARG A 122 15.34 0.89 11.69
C ARG A 122 16.22 0.46 12.86
N ALA A 123 17.08 1.34 13.39
CA ALA A 123 17.98 0.99 14.49
C ALA A 123 17.24 0.75 15.82
N ARG A 124 16.06 1.37 16.00
CA ARG A 124 15.17 1.16 17.13
C ARG A 124 14.26 -0.05 16.94
N LEU A 125 13.78 -0.26 15.71
CA LEU A 125 12.93 -1.40 15.34
C LEU A 125 13.72 -2.72 15.28
N PHE A 126 15.00 -2.60 14.95
CA PHE A 126 15.93 -3.71 14.74
C PHE A 126 17.26 -3.42 15.45
N PRO A 127 17.27 -3.35 16.79
CA PRO A 127 18.51 -3.24 17.53
C PRO A 127 19.35 -4.48 17.21
N ARG A 128 20.63 -4.27 16.86
CA ARG A 128 21.56 -5.37 16.60
C ARG A 128 21.75 -6.18 17.87
N ALA A 129 21.00 -7.26 18.03
CA ALA A 129 21.44 -8.37 18.86
C ALA A 129 22.62 -9.04 18.13
N SER A 130 23.66 -9.37 18.88
CA SER A 130 24.88 -10.01 18.41
C SER A 130 24.62 -11.18 17.45
N GLY A 131 25.14 -11.09 16.22
CA GLY A 131 25.10 -12.14 15.19
C GLY A 131 24.09 -11.87 14.06
N LEU A 132 24.57 -11.80 12.82
CA LEU A 132 23.76 -11.59 11.60
C LEU A 132 22.90 -12.82 11.20
N ASP A 133 22.41 -13.61 12.16
CA ASP A 133 21.72 -14.87 11.89
C ASP A 133 20.29 -14.64 11.35
N PRO A 134 19.96 -15.12 10.13
CA PRO A 134 18.60 -15.05 9.59
C PRO A 134 17.54 -15.70 10.48
N ARG A 135 17.89 -16.76 11.23
CA ARG A 135 16.95 -17.43 12.14
C ARG A 135 16.64 -16.57 13.35
N ASP A 136 17.65 -15.90 13.89
CA ASP A 136 17.47 -14.94 14.98
C ASP A 136 16.62 -13.74 14.54
N PHE A 137 16.86 -13.25 13.33
CA PHE A 137 16.02 -12.21 12.71
C PHE A 137 14.55 -12.63 12.58
N LEU A 138 14.27 -13.84 12.06
CA LEU A 138 12.91 -14.34 11.89
C LEU A 138 12.18 -14.57 13.22
N ARG A 139 12.86 -15.15 14.22
CA ARG A 139 12.29 -15.37 15.57
C ARG A 139 11.86 -14.08 16.24
N HIS A 140 12.55 -13.00 15.95
CA HIS A 140 12.30 -11.70 16.57
C HIS A 140 11.52 -10.73 15.68
N MET A 141 11.08 -11.17 14.50
CA MET A 141 10.28 -10.40 13.55
C MET A 141 8.84 -10.28 14.07
N GLY A 142 8.64 -9.48 15.12
CA GLY A 142 7.34 -9.28 15.78
C GLY A 142 7.42 -8.93 17.27
N GLU A 143 8.51 -9.29 17.96
CA GLU A 143 8.64 -9.13 19.42
C GLU A 143 9.49 -7.93 19.87
N ARG A 144 10.12 -7.20 18.94
CA ARG A 144 11.30 -6.37 19.24
C ARG A 144 11.07 -4.93 19.65
N SER A 145 9.84 -4.49 19.91
CA SER A 145 9.64 -3.15 20.47
C SER A 145 9.14 -3.20 21.91
N ALA A 146 9.78 -2.41 22.76
CA ALA A 146 9.52 -2.35 24.19
C ALA A 146 8.12 -1.80 24.49
N THR A 147 7.54 -1.05 23.57
CA THR A 147 6.24 -0.39 23.76
C THR A 147 5.19 -0.87 22.74
N TRP A 148 3.93 -0.91 23.18
CA TRP A 148 2.78 -1.24 22.32
C TRP A 148 2.64 -0.28 21.11
N ARG A 149 3.08 0.97 21.27
CA ARG A 149 3.04 1.99 20.20
C ARG A 149 3.94 1.62 19.03
N GLU A 150 5.15 1.16 19.31
CA GLU A 150 6.11 0.75 18.29
C GLU A 150 5.67 -0.56 17.61
N ARG A 151 5.02 -1.49 18.34
CA ARG A 151 4.43 -2.70 17.76
C ARG A 151 3.31 -2.34 16.79
N GLY A 152 2.46 -1.39 17.18
CA GLY A 152 1.44 -0.81 16.31
C GLY A 152 2.04 -0.19 15.05
N ALA A 153 3.09 0.63 15.18
CA ALA A 153 3.76 1.24 14.03
C ALA A 153 4.39 0.23 13.07
N ALA A 154 4.99 -0.85 13.59
CA ALA A 154 5.51 -1.95 12.78
C ALA A 154 4.39 -2.68 12.02
N LEU A 155 3.27 -2.98 12.69
CA LEU A 155 2.08 -3.56 12.05
C LEU A 155 1.53 -2.65 10.94
N PHE A 156 1.40 -1.34 11.20
CA PHE A 156 0.97 -0.39 10.19
C PHE A 156 1.92 -0.35 8.98
N THR A 157 3.23 -0.49 9.21
CA THR A 157 4.22 -0.55 8.13
C THR A 157 4.05 -1.81 7.28
N ILE A 158 3.79 -2.97 7.89
CA ILE A 158 3.46 -4.20 7.18
C ILE A 158 2.20 -3.98 6.35
N PHE A 159 1.10 -3.52 6.98
CA PHE A 159 -0.16 -3.29 6.28
C PHE A 159 -0.02 -2.34 5.09
N ALA A 160 0.73 -1.25 5.24
CA ALA A 160 0.93 -0.32 4.13
C ALA A 160 1.82 -0.88 3.02
N PHE A 161 2.84 -1.66 3.35
CA PHE A 161 3.65 -2.36 2.34
C PHE A 161 2.77 -3.32 1.53
N PHE A 162 1.94 -4.12 2.20
CA PHE A 162 1.00 -5.03 1.54
C PHE A 162 -0.09 -4.28 0.76
N PHE A 163 -0.62 -3.17 1.29
CA PHE A 163 -1.64 -2.36 0.63
C PHE A 163 -1.11 -1.68 -0.65
N ALA A 164 0.08 -1.10 -0.59
CA ALA A 164 0.77 -0.56 -1.76
C ALA A 164 1.06 -1.66 -2.80
N GLY A 165 1.38 -2.86 -2.32
CA GLY A 165 1.49 -4.03 -3.17
C GLY A 165 0.16 -4.39 -3.81
N LEU A 166 -0.94 -4.46 -3.06
CA LEU A 166 -2.24 -4.96 -3.51
C LEU A 166 -2.77 -4.28 -4.79
N THR A 167 -2.25 -3.10 -5.12
CA THR A 167 -2.60 -2.41 -6.37
C THR A 167 -2.07 -3.03 -7.64
N PHE A 168 -0.94 -3.76 -7.60
CA PHE A 168 -0.51 -4.59 -8.73
C PHE A 168 -1.44 -5.79 -8.96
N PHE A 169 -2.17 -6.24 -7.92
CA PHE A 169 -3.14 -7.30 -8.08
C PHE A 169 -4.41 -6.80 -8.81
N TYR A 170 -4.83 -5.55 -8.58
CA TYR A 170 -5.88 -4.93 -9.40
C TYR A 170 -5.49 -4.86 -10.88
N PHE A 171 -4.21 -4.60 -11.18
CA PHE A 171 -3.69 -4.65 -12.55
C PHE A 171 -3.84 -6.04 -13.18
N TYR A 172 -3.56 -7.10 -12.41
CA TYR A 172 -3.71 -8.47 -12.88
C TYR A 172 -5.18 -8.81 -13.20
N ILE A 173 -6.12 -8.43 -12.33
CA ILE A 173 -7.56 -8.62 -12.59
C ILE A 173 -7.99 -7.83 -13.82
N ALA A 174 -7.57 -6.57 -13.93
CA ALA A 174 -7.88 -5.73 -15.09
C ALA A 174 -7.31 -6.33 -16.39
N TYR A 175 -6.10 -6.88 -16.34
CA TYR A 175 -5.48 -7.57 -17.47
C TYR A 175 -6.25 -8.83 -17.86
N GLN A 176 -6.61 -9.70 -16.91
CA GLN A 176 -7.43 -10.89 -17.15
C GLN A 176 -8.76 -10.52 -17.80
N ASN A 177 -9.45 -9.51 -17.27
CA ASN A 177 -10.72 -9.03 -17.83
C ASN A 177 -10.57 -8.36 -19.20
N SER A 178 -9.36 -7.98 -19.60
CA SER A 178 -9.08 -7.35 -20.90
C SER A 178 -8.75 -8.34 -22.01
N ILE A 179 -8.57 -9.63 -21.69
CA ILE A 179 -8.26 -10.68 -22.65
C ILE A 179 -9.55 -11.17 -23.27
N THR A 180 -9.67 -11.01 -24.58
CA THR A 180 -10.82 -11.47 -25.37
C THR A 180 -10.64 -12.89 -25.91
N ASP A 181 -9.40 -13.39 -25.96
CA ASP A 181 -9.06 -14.74 -26.43
C ASP A 181 -9.08 -15.75 -25.27
N PRO A 182 -10.02 -16.70 -25.23
CA PRO A 182 -10.13 -17.68 -24.15
C PRO A 182 -8.85 -18.52 -23.99
N ALA A 183 -8.15 -18.82 -25.08
CA ALA A 183 -6.94 -19.63 -25.05
C ALA A 183 -5.75 -18.91 -24.39
N GLN A 184 -5.77 -17.57 -24.35
CA GLN A 184 -4.79 -16.77 -23.61
C GLN A 184 -5.17 -16.66 -22.13
N LEU A 185 -6.47 -16.57 -21.83
CA LEU A 185 -6.97 -16.53 -20.45
C LEU A 185 -6.64 -17.84 -19.71
N ASP A 186 -6.83 -18.99 -20.37
CA ASP A 186 -6.57 -20.32 -19.81
C ASP A 186 -5.07 -20.56 -19.49
N ARG A 187 -4.17 -19.76 -20.06
CA ARG A 187 -2.72 -19.81 -19.77
C ARG A 187 -2.34 -19.00 -18.54
N LEU A 188 -3.22 -18.15 -18.03
CA LEU A 188 -2.96 -17.32 -16.86
C LEU A 188 -3.37 -18.05 -15.56
N PRO A 189 -2.68 -17.79 -14.45
CA PRO A 189 -3.10 -18.28 -13.14
C PRO A 189 -4.55 -17.88 -12.82
N SER A 190 -5.33 -18.75 -12.16
CA SER A 190 -6.63 -18.34 -11.65
C SER A 190 -6.47 -17.17 -10.65
N THR A 191 -7.49 -16.32 -10.53
CA THR A 191 -7.44 -15.15 -9.63
C THR A 191 -7.00 -15.51 -8.20
N PRO A 192 -7.50 -16.60 -7.55
CA PRO A 192 -7.02 -17.01 -6.23
C PRO A 192 -5.55 -17.42 -6.21
N VAL A 193 -5.05 -18.10 -7.25
CA VAL A 193 -3.64 -18.50 -7.36
C VAL A 193 -2.77 -17.26 -7.53
N ALA A 194 -3.19 -16.30 -8.35
CA ALA A 194 -2.48 -15.03 -8.50
C ALA A 194 -2.44 -14.22 -7.20
N VAL A 195 -3.53 -14.16 -6.42
CA VAL A 195 -3.53 -13.55 -5.07
C VAL A 195 -2.46 -14.21 -4.21
N LEU A 196 -2.47 -15.55 -4.14
CA LEU A 196 -1.55 -16.28 -3.29
C LEU A 196 -0.09 -16.03 -3.69
N LEU A 197 0.23 -16.17 -4.98
CA LEU A 197 1.57 -15.90 -5.51
C LEU A 197 2.01 -14.47 -5.21
N TYR A 198 1.09 -13.52 -5.33
CA TYR A 198 1.35 -12.12 -5.09
C TYR A 198 1.62 -11.81 -3.61
N VAL A 199 0.79 -12.33 -2.70
CA VAL A 199 0.97 -12.20 -1.25
C VAL A 199 2.29 -12.84 -0.82
N VAL A 200 2.64 -14.02 -1.36
CA VAL A 200 3.91 -14.68 -1.09
C VAL A 200 5.09 -13.84 -1.60
N ALA A 201 5.02 -13.31 -2.82
CA ALA A 201 6.07 -12.46 -3.37
C ALA A 201 6.27 -11.18 -2.53
N LEU A 202 5.17 -10.53 -2.11
CA LEU A 202 5.22 -9.38 -1.20
C LEU A 202 5.80 -9.74 0.16
N ALA A 203 5.41 -10.87 0.75
CA ALA A 203 5.97 -11.33 2.02
C ALA A 203 7.48 -11.57 1.90
N LEU A 204 7.94 -12.24 0.85
CA LEU A 204 9.36 -12.48 0.59
C LEU A 204 10.14 -11.18 0.37
N ALA A 205 9.57 -10.24 -0.39
CA ALA A 205 10.16 -8.93 -0.61
C ALA A 205 10.26 -8.14 0.70
N PHE A 206 9.19 -8.11 1.49
CA PHE A 206 9.15 -7.46 2.80
C PHE A 206 10.22 -8.05 3.73
N VAL A 207 10.26 -9.37 3.88
CA VAL A 207 11.24 -10.08 4.72
C VAL A 207 12.65 -9.79 4.26
N THR A 208 12.91 -9.85 2.96
CA THR A 208 14.25 -9.61 2.38
C THR A 208 14.71 -8.18 2.59
N LEU A 209 13.86 -7.19 2.33
CA LEU A 209 14.16 -5.78 2.53
C LEU A 209 14.41 -5.47 4.01
N THR A 210 13.59 -6.05 4.89
CA THR A 210 13.71 -5.90 6.34
C THR A 210 15.00 -6.54 6.85
N TYR A 211 15.35 -7.74 6.37
CA TYR A 211 16.60 -8.41 6.71
C TYR A 211 17.82 -7.63 6.22
N ARG A 212 17.80 -7.13 4.98
CA ARG A 212 18.88 -6.29 4.45
C ARG A 212 19.04 -5.00 5.26
N ALA A 213 17.93 -4.39 5.70
CA ALA A 213 17.97 -3.23 6.57
C ALA A 213 18.52 -3.55 7.97
N TYR A 214 18.19 -4.73 8.53
CA TYR A 214 18.76 -5.26 9.78
C TYR A 214 20.28 -5.51 9.66
N ALA A 215 20.71 -6.10 8.54
CA ALA A 215 22.11 -6.44 8.30
C ALA A 215 22.99 -5.20 7.97
N ALA A 216 22.39 -4.14 7.44
CA ALA A 216 23.10 -2.93 7.07
C ALA A 216 23.84 -2.29 8.27
N PRO A 217 25.03 -1.69 8.06
CA PRO A 217 25.72 -0.92 9.09
C PRO A 217 24.80 0.17 9.65
N PRO A 218 24.92 0.54 10.94
CA PRO A 218 24.27 1.74 11.44
C PRO A 218 24.60 2.90 10.51
N LEU A 219 23.60 3.67 10.08
CA LEU A 219 23.91 4.96 9.46
C LEU A 219 24.64 5.73 10.55
N ALA A 220 25.88 6.15 10.28
CA ALA A 220 26.60 7.01 11.18
C ALA A 220 25.66 8.15 11.55
N ALA A 221 25.34 8.28 12.84
CA ALA A 221 24.70 9.49 13.33
C ALA A 221 25.57 10.63 12.80
N GLY A 222 24.98 11.50 11.97
CA GLY A 222 25.71 12.63 11.42
C GLY A 222 26.45 13.31 12.58
N LYS A 223 27.77 13.45 12.45
CA LYS A 223 28.59 14.26 13.36
C LYS A 223 27.89 15.62 13.49
N GLY A 224 27.30 15.89 14.64
CA GLY A 224 26.49 17.09 14.87
C GLY A 224 25.74 17.09 16.21
N ALA A 225 26.23 16.35 17.19
CA ALA A 225 25.86 16.51 18.60
C ALA A 225 27.16 16.57 19.39
N GLY A 226 27.84 17.68 19.22
CA GLY A 226 29.15 18.01 19.77
C GLY A 226 29.35 19.49 19.54
N GLU A 227 28.50 20.27 20.19
CA GLU A 227 28.68 21.66 20.68
C GLU A 227 27.40 22.07 21.41
#